data_AF-A0A9P0L2J2-F1
#
_entry.id   AF-A0A9P0L2J2-F1
#
_cell.length_a   1.000
_cell.length_b   1.000
_cell.length_c   1.000
_cell.angle_alpha   90.00
_cell.angle_beta   90.00
_cell.angle_gamma   90.00
#
_symmetry.space_group_name_H-M   'P 1'
#
loop_
_entity.id
_entity.type
_entity.pdbx_description
1 polymer ?
#
loop_
_entity_poly.entity_id
_entity_poly.type
_entity_poly.pdbx_seq_one_letter_code
_entity_poly.pdbx_strand_id
1 'polypeptide(L)'
;MDDSLKMSRRKLGGRPYKYYSDRQMELCLSDIENRVLTQREASEKYKIPRSSVILKIKAIRNNSIRPPGRQCVFTTKEESSFVDHAIQMCHFGFPITLFDLRCIVKTYLDKQGRNVPQFSNNFPGRTWAQLFLKRHKSELSHRFCSKIKRVRAAVNEEAIKNYFNHLKMEIENIPY
;
A
#
# COMPACT_ATOMS: atom_id res chain seq x y z
N MET A 1 15.21 -6.03 -19.91
CA MET A 1 15.70 -4.80 -19.26
C MET A 1 15.08 -4.73 -17.87
N ASP A 2 15.63 -5.52 -16.93
CA ASP A 2 15.23 -5.47 -15.52
C ASP A 2 16.02 -4.36 -14.84
N ASP A 3 15.53 -3.14 -14.99
CA ASP A 3 16.09 -1.96 -14.35
C ASP A 3 15.38 -1.79 -12.99
N SER A 4 15.59 -2.78 -12.12
CA SER A 4 15.16 -2.76 -10.73
C SER A 4 15.99 -1.69 -9.99
N LEU A 5 15.56 -0.43 -10.10
CA LEU A 5 16.09 0.70 -9.32
C LEU A 5 16.28 0.25 -7.87
N LYS A 6 17.53 0.08 -7.46
CA LYS A 6 17.91 -0.36 -6.11
C LYS A 6 17.31 0.64 -5.13
N MET A 7 16.28 0.24 -4.37
CA MET A 7 15.84 1.01 -3.21
C MET A 7 17.06 1.34 -2.36
N SER A 8 17.22 2.61 -1.98
CA SER A 8 18.36 3.09 -1.19
C SER A 8 18.59 2.17 0.02
N ARG A 9 19.64 1.34 -0.04
CA ARG A 9 20.03 0.49 1.08
C ARG A 9 20.77 1.37 2.08
N ARG A 10 20.54 1.15 3.38
CA ARG A 10 21.32 1.83 4.42
C ARG A 10 22.80 1.49 4.22
N LYS A 11 23.67 2.49 4.29
CA LYS A 11 25.12 2.26 4.32
C LYS A 11 25.45 1.35 5.50
N LEU A 12 26.22 0.29 5.24
CA LEU A 12 26.73 -0.59 6.29
C LEU A 12 27.53 0.25 7.30
N GLY A 13 27.30 0.05 8.60
CA GLY A 13 27.90 0.85 9.67
C GLY A 13 27.24 2.22 9.93
N GLY A 14 26.16 2.57 9.22
CA GLY A 14 25.42 3.80 9.49
C GLY A 14 24.72 3.79 10.86
N ARG A 15 24.56 4.98 11.46
CA ARG A 15 23.84 5.14 12.73
C ARG A 15 22.43 4.52 12.65
N PRO A 16 22.03 3.67 13.61
CA PRO A 16 20.69 3.11 13.60
C PRO A 16 19.64 4.21 13.84
N TYR A 17 18.54 4.15 13.10
CA TYR A 17 17.45 5.12 13.19
C TYR A 17 16.75 5.09 14.56
N LYS A 18 16.71 3.90 15.19
CA LYS A 18 16.00 3.63 16.44
C LYS A 18 16.83 2.65 17.27
N TYR A 19 17.04 2.97 18.55
CA TYR A 19 17.86 2.18 19.48
C TYR A 19 17.05 1.28 20.42
N TYR A 20 15.72 1.29 20.28
CA TYR A 20 14.80 0.53 21.12
C TYR A 20 13.78 -0.22 20.26
N SER A 21 13.35 -1.40 20.72
CA SER A 21 12.29 -2.16 20.06
C SER A 21 10.90 -1.53 20.33
N ASP A 22 9.90 -1.84 19.50
CA ASP A 22 8.53 -1.39 19.76
C ASP A 22 8.00 -1.96 21.08
N ARG A 23 8.27 -3.25 21.35
CA ARG A 23 7.95 -3.91 22.62
C ARG A 23 8.56 -3.22 23.85
N GLN A 24 9.81 -2.76 23.76
CA GLN A 24 10.45 -2.01 24.85
C GLN A 24 9.75 -0.68 25.14
N MET A 25 9.32 0.02 24.08
CA MET A 25 8.55 1.26 24.23
C MET A 25 7.17 0.99 24.83
N GLU A 26 6.49 -0.08 24.42
CA GLU A 26 5.19 -0.47 24.97
C GLU A 26 5.27 -0.77 26.47
N LEU A 27 6.26 -1.57 26.89
CA LEU A 27 6.50 -1.87 28.31
C LEU A 27 6.85 -0.60 29.11
N CYS A 28 7.65 0.29 28.52
CA CYS A 28 8.00 1.56 29.15
C CYS A 28 6.75 2.43 29.37
N LEU A 29 5.84 2.47 28.40
CA LEU A 29 4.59 3.22 28.52
C LEU A 29 3.63 2.59 29.52
N SER A 30 3.51 1.27 29.56
CA SER A 30 2.64 0.58 30.54
C SER A 30 3.11 0.80 31.98
N ASP A 31 4.42 0.76 32.24
CA ASP A 31 4.98 1.02 33.58
C ASP A 31 4.69 2.47 34.04
N ILE A 32 4.68 3.43 33.11
CA ILE A 32 4.36 4.84 33.39
C ILE A 32 2.85 5.03 33.60
N GLU A 33 2.03 4.39 32.78
CA GLU A 33 0.56 4.47 32.85
C GLU A 33 0.04 3.87 34.16
N ASN A 34 0.59 2.73 34.57
CA ASN A 34 0.28 2.06 35.85
C ASN A 34 0.92 2.74 37.07
N ARG A 35 1.61 3.88 36.89
CA ARG A 35 2.32 4.63 37.95
C ARG A 35 3.35 3.81 38.74
N VAL A 36 3.88 2.73 38.14
CA VAL A 36 4.91 1.88 38.75
C VAL A 36 6.26 2.60 38.75
N LEU A 37 6.55 3.35 37.67
CA LEU A 37 7.79 4.10 37.51
C LEU A 37 7.49 5.54 37.08
N THR A 38 8.32 6.46 37.56
CA THR A 38 8.33 7.82 37.02
C THR A 38 8.94 7.84 35.61
N GLN A 39 8.65 8.89 34.84
CA GLN A 39 9.21 9.06 33.49
C GLN A 39 10.75 9.02 33.46
N ARG A 40 11.39 9.44 34.56
CA ARG A 40 12.85 9.46 34.69
C ARG A 40 13.39 8.05 34.93
N GLU A 41 12.80 7.32 35.88
CA GLU A 41 13.20 5.94 36.19
C GLU A 41 12.93 5.01 35.00
N ALA A 42 11.81 5.18 34.30
CA ALA A 42 11.50 4.42 33.09
C ALA A 42 12.51 4.71 31.96
N SER A 43 12.98 5.96 31.83
CA SER A 43 14.02 6.32 30.86
C SER A 43 15.34 5.59 31.13
N GLU A 44 15.74 5.51 32.41
CA GLU A 44 16.97 4.83 32.84
C GLU A 44 16.84 3.30 32.71
N LYS A 45 15.73 2.71 33.16
CA LYS A 45 15.46 1.26 33.10
C LYS A 45 15.42 0.73 31.66
N TYR A 46 14.68 1.41 30.78
CA TYR A 46 14.50 0.96 29.39
C TYR A 46 15.55 1.53 28.42
N LYS A 47 16.46 2.41 28.88
CA LYS A 47 17.45 3.12 28.06
C LYS A 47 16.81 3.88 26.88
N ILE A 48 15.60 4.38 27.07
CA ILE A 48 14.87 5.18 26.08
C ILE A 48 14.99 6.64 26.50
N PRO A 49 15.42 7.56 25.62
CA PRO A 49 15.50 8.98 25.95
C PRO A 49 14.14 9.51 26.43
N ARG A 50 14.12 10.24 27.55
CA ARG A 50 12.90 10.83 28.12
C ARG A 50 12.08 11.64 27.11
N SER A 51 12.75 12.37 26.21
CA SER A 51 12.11 13.13 25.12
C SER A 51 11.27 12.24 24.21
N SER A 52 11.74 11.03 23.88
CA SER A 52 11.01 10.07 23.04
C SER A 52 9.76 9.55 23.74
N VAL A 53 9.85 9.28 25.05
CA VAL A 53 8.71 8.84 25.87
C VAL A 53 7.65 9.95 25.94
N ILE A 54 8.05 11.20 26.24
CA ILE A 54 7.13 12.34 26.30
C ILE A 54 6.43 12.58 24.97
N LEU A 55 7.17 12.56 23.86
CA LEU A 55 6.59 12.72 22.52
C LEU A 55 5.57 11.62 22.21
N LYS A 56 5.84 10.37 22.61
CA LYS A 56 4.94 9.24 22.41
C LYS A 56 3.68 9.37 23.27
N ILE A 57 3.80 9.74 24.54
CA ILE A 57 2.66 10.01 25.44
C ILE A 57 1.79 11.14 24.87
N LYS A 58 2.40 12.24 24.42
CA LYS A 58 1.68 13.36 23.81
C LYS A 58 0.95 12.94 22.54
N ALA A 59 1.59 12.12 21.69
CA ALA A 59 0.96 11.61 20.47
C ALA A 59 -0.22 10.67 20.77
N ILE A 60 -0.13 9.84 21.82
CA ILE A 60 -1.23 8.97 22.27
C ILE A 60 -2.39 9.83 22.77
N ARG A 61 -2.13 10.81 23.65
CA ARG A 61 -3.16 11.71 24.20
C ARG A 61 -3.91 12.50 23.12
N ASN A 62 -3.20 12.91 22.08
CA ASN A 62 -3.78 13.67 20.96
C ASN A 62 -4.35 12.76 19.84
N ASN A 63 -4.38 11.44 20.05
CA ASN A 63 -4.75 10.44 19.05
C ASN A 63 -4.04 10.65 17.70
N SER A 64 -2.78 11.09 17.76
CA SER A 64 -1.98 11.54 16.61
C SER A 64 -0.75 10.65 16.40
N ILE A 65 -0.87 9.36 16.70
CA ILE A 65 0.20 8.39 16.50
C ILE A 65 0.40 8.21 15.00
N ARG A 66 1.59 8.53 14.52
CA ARG A 66 1.95 8.44 13.10
C ARG A 66 3.15 7.50 12.94
N PRO A 67 3.18 6.69 11.86
CA PRO A 67 4.37 5.92 11.55
C PRO A 67 5.55 6.86 11.29
N PRO A 68 6.79 6.45 11.63
CA PRO A 68 7.97 7.25 11.37
C PRO A 68 8.17 7.45 9.86
N GLY A 69 8.51 8.68 9.48
CA GLY A 69 8.75 9.07 8.09
C GLY A 69 7.65 9.95 7.50
N ARG A 70 7.73 10.15 6.18
CA ARG A 70 6.76 10.98 5.46
C ARG A 70 5.44 10.22 5.30
N GLN A 71 4.33 10.92 5.50
CA GLN A 71 2.98 10.38 5.28
C GLN A 71 2.75 10.02 3.81
N CYS A 72 1.87 9.04 3.58
CA CYS A 72 1.36 8.74 2.25
C CYS A 72 0.68 9.97 1.65
N VAL A 73 0.81 10.13 0.33
CA VAL A 73 0.15 11.20 -0.43
C VAL A 73 -1.37 10.99 -0.44
N PHE A 74 -1.79 9.74 -0.54
CA PHE A 74 -3.17 9.31 -0.59
C PHE A 74 -3.64 8.79 0.77
N THR A 75 -4.93 8.93 1.02
CA THR A 75 -5.62 8.32 2.15
C THR A 75 -5.75 6.81 1.95
N THR A 76 -6.01 6.08 3.03
CA THR A 76 -6.22 4.63 2.96
C THR A 76 -7.40 4.26 2.07
N LYS A 77 -8.47 5.08 2.07
CA LYS A 77 -9.65 4.89 1.21
C LYS A 77 -9.30 5.05 -0.27
N GLU A 78 -8.58 6.12 -0.61
CA GLU A 78 -8.12 6.35 -1.99
C GLU A 78 -7.20 5.22 -2.46
N GLU A 79 -6.25 4.79 -1.62
CA GLU A 79 -5.37 3.67 -1.96
C GLU A 79 -6.15 2.37 -2.19
N SER A 80 -7.16 2.07 -1.35
CA SER A 80 -8.05 0.91 -1.53
C SER A 80 -8.74 0.94 -2.88
N SER A 81 -9.30 2.09 -3.29
CA SER A 81 -9.96 2.19 -4.60
C SER A 81 -9.01 1.94 -5.77
N PHE A 82 -7.74 2.32 -5.67
CA PHE A 82 -6.74 1.99 -6.69
C PHE A 82 -6.42 0.49 -6.73
N VAL A 83 -6.37 -0.17 -5.58
CA VAL A 83 -6.16 -1.62 -5.49
C VAL A 83 -7.35 -2.37 -6.08
N ASP A 84 -8.57 -2.00 -5.70
CA ASP A 84 -9.82 -2.61 -6.21
C ASP A 84 -9.89 -2.48 -7.74
N HIS A 85 -9.60 -1.29 -8.26
CA HIS A 85 -9.56 -1.07 -9.70
C HIS A 85 -8.52 -1.97 -10.40
N ALA A 86 -7.33 -2.13 -9.81
CA ALA A 86 -6.31 -3.01 -10.34
C ALA A 86 -6.72 -4.49 -10.34
N ILE A 87 -7.41 -4.94 -9.29
CA ILE A 87 -7.95 -6.29 -9.18
C ILE A 87 -9.03 -6.51 -10.24
N GLN A 88 -9.96 -5.58 -10.41
CA GLN A 88 -11.02 -5.69 -11.43
C GLN A 88 -10.45 -5.76 -12.85
N MET A 89 -9.46 -4.92 -13.16
CA MET A 89 -8.78 -4.97 -14.46
C MET A 89 -8.09 -6.32 -14.69
N CYS A 90 -7.53 -6.93 -13.63
CA CYS A 90 -7.00 -8.30 -13.72
C CYS A 90 -8.10 -9.34 -13.98
N HIS A 91 -9.29 -9.21 -13.37
CA HIS A 91 -10.43 -10.08 -13.64
C HIS A 91 -10.91 -9.99 -15.09
N PHE A 92 -10.91 -8.79 -15.67
CA PHE A 92 -11.19 -8.57 -17.09
C PHE A 92 -10.09 -9.06 -18.04
N GLY A 93 -8.97 -9.56 -17.52
CA GLY A 93 -7.86 -10.07 -18.33
C GLY A 93 -6.86 -9.00 -18.79
N PHE A 94 -6.96 -7.78 -18.26
CA PHE A 94 -6.08 -6.65 -18.55
C PHE A 94 -5.23 -6.30 -17.32
N PRO A 95 -4.13 -7.02 -17.05
CA PRO A 95 -3.28 -6.71 -15.92
C PRO A 95 -2.65 -5.32 -16.06
N ILE A 96 -2.78 -4.50 -15.02
CA ILE A 96 -2.25 -3.14 -14.98
C ILE A 96 -0.73 -3.19 -14.75
N THR A 97 0.06 -2.50 -15.58
CA THR A 97 1.49 -2.35 -15.33
C THR A 97 1.79 -1.25 -14.31
N LEU A 98 3.01 -1.25 -13.76
CA LEU A 98 3.47 -0.18 -12.88
C LEU A 98 3.42 1.21 -13.54
N PHE A 99 3.54 1.27 -14.88
CA PHE A 99 3.42 2.52 -15.62
C PHE A 99 1.96 2.97 -15.69
N ASP A 100 1.05 2.04 -16.02
CA ASP A 100 -0.39 2.32 -16.09
C ASP A 100 -0.93 2.80 -14.76
N LEU A 101 -0.51 2.20 -13.65
CA LEU A 101 -0.87 2.67 -12.30
C LEU A 101 -0.50 4.14 -12.09
N ARG A 102 0.69 4.56 -12.56
CA ARG A 102 1.14 5.97 -12.43
C ARG A 102 0.31 6.90 -13.32
N CYS A 103 -0.09 6.44 -14.50
CA CYS A 103 -0.97 7.19 -15.41
C CYS A 103 -2.38 7.33 -14.83
N ILE A 104 -2.94 6.26 -14.27
CA ILE A 104 -4.25 6.27 -13.60
C ILE A 104 -4.24 7.29 -12.44
N VAL A 105 -3.20 7.24 -11.62
CA VAL A 105 -3.07 8.13 -10.45
C VAL A 105 -2.88 9.59 -10.88
N LYS A 106 -2.09 9.86 -11.92
CA LYS A 106 -2.01 11.22 -12.50
C LYS A 106 -3.38 11.69 -12.97
N THR A 107 -4.07 10.87 -13.76
CA THR A 107 -5.42 11.19 -14.27
C THR A 107 -6.40 11.45 -13.14
N TYR A 108 -6.32 10.67 -12.05
CA TYR A 108 -7.11 10.88 -10.86
C TYR A 108 -6.81 12.24 -10.21
N LEU A 109 -5.54 12.58 -10.01
CA LEU A 109 -5.14 13.86 -9.42
C LEU A 109 -5.55 15.06 -10.29
N ASP A 110 -5.39 14.95 -11.60
CA ASP A 110 -5.77 15.98 -12.56
C ASP A 110 -7.30 16.20 -12.57
N LYS A 111 -8.10 15.12 -12.52
CA LYS A 111 -9.56 15.21 -12.39
C LYS A 111 -10.02 15.81 -11.06
N GLN A 112 -9.29 15.57 -9.99
CA GLN A 112 -9.57 16.15 -8.67
C GLN A 112 -9.08 17.61 -8.55
N GLY A 113 -8.35 18.14 -9.55
CA GLY A 113 -7.71 19.45 -9.46
C GLY A 113 -6.67 19.56 -8.35
N ARG A 114 -6.15 18.42 -7.86
CA ARG A 114 -5.24 18.36 -6.72
C ARG A 114 -3.80 18.32 -7.21
N ASN A 115 -3.01 19.31 -6.82
CA ASN A 115 -1.56 19.32 -7.10
C ASN A 115 -0.79 18.73 -5.92
N VAL A 116 -0.01 17.69 -6.20
CA VAL A 116 0.86 17.03 -5.22
C VAL A 116 2.31 17.51 -5.42
N PRO A 117 2.89 18.31 -4.52
CA PRO A 117 4.24 18.87 -4.69
C PRO A 117 5.34 17.80 -4.69
N GLN A 118 5.04 16.59 -4.21
CA GLN A 118 5.93 15.43 -4.25
C GLN A 118 6.11 14.86 -5.67
N PHE A 119 5.17 15.14 -6.56
CA PHE A 119 5.12 14.59 -7.91
C PHE A 119 5.47 15.67 -8.91
N SER A 120 6.55 15.44 -9.68
CA SER A 120 6.90 16.34 -10.78
C SER A 120 5.78 16.30 -11.81
N ASN A 121 5.21 17.47 -12.13
CA ASN A 121 4.05 17.61 -13.03
C ASN A 121 2.87 16.70 -12.65
N ASN A 122 2.60 16.56 -11.35
CA ASN A 122 1.55 15.69 -10.81
C ASN A 122 1.68 14.21 -11.19
N PHE A 123 2.83 13.80 -11.73
CA PHE A 123 3.09 12.44 -12.17
C PHE A 123 3.85 11.66 -11.10
N PRO A 124 3.27 10.57 -10.56
CA PRO A 124 3.95 9.78 -9.56
C PRO A 124 5.27 9.20 -10.09
N GLY A 125 6.31 9.21 -9.26
CA GLY A 125 7.60 8.61 -9.59
C GLY A 125 7.57 7.07 -9.61
N ARG A 126 8.59 6.44 -10.21
CA ARG A 126 8.75 4.97 -10.20
C ARG A 126 8.83 4.41 -8.78
N THR A 127 9.57 5.10 -7.90
CA THR A 127 9.73 4.73 -6.49
C THR A 127 8.40 4.74 -5.74
N TRP A 128 7.52 5.71 -6.04
CA TRP A 128 6.19 5.75 -5.43
C TRP A 128 5.39 4.49 -5.77
N ALA A 129 5.38 4.09 -7.05
CA ALA A 129 4.65 2.92 -7.51
C ALA A 129 5.19 1.60 -6.91
N GLN A 130 6.52 1.48 -6.77
CA GLN A 130 7.15 0.35 -6.09
C GLN A 130 6.79 0.30 -4.58
N LEU A 131 6.82 1.46 -3.91
CA LEU A 131 6.43 1.55 -2.50
C LEU A 131 4.94 1.26 -2.31
N PHE A 132 4.09 1.65 -3.26
CA PHE A 132 2.66 1.31 -3.27
C PHE A 132 2.47 -0.22 -3.33
N LEU A 133 3.12 -0.90 -4.28
CA LEU A 133 3.07 -2.38 -4.34
C LEU A 133 3.63 -3.03 -3.07
N LYS A 134 4.67 -2.46 -2.47
CA LYS A 134 5.24 -2.99 -1.21
C LYS A 134 4.24 -2.89 -0.05
N ARG A 135 3.44 -1.82 0.01
CA ARG A 135 2.38 -1.65 1.01
C ARG A 135 1.25 -2.66 0.81
N HIS A 136 0.86 -2.89 -0.44
CA HIS A 136 -0.29 -3.72 -0.83
C HIS A 136 0.10 -5.12 -1.32
N LYS A 137 1.22 -5.67 -0.82
CA LYS A 137 1.79 -6.94 -1.31
C LYS A 137 0.89 -8.16 -1.03
N SER A 138 0.02 -8.08 -0.02
CA SER A 138 -0.98 -9.11 0.29
C SER A 138 -2.03 -9.25 -0.81
N GLU A 139 -2.37 -8.15 -1.49
CA GLU A 139 -3.48 -8.07 -2.45
C GLU A 139 -2.96 -8.02 -3.89
N LEU A 140 -1.85 -7.32 -4.12
CA LEU A 140 -1.24 -7.14 -5.42
C LEU A 140 0.13 -7.81 -5.49
N SER A 141 0.36 -8.54 -6.57
CA SER A 141 1.68 -9.13 -6.86
C SER A 141 2.07 -8.87 -8.30
N HIS A 142 3.32 -8.46 -8.50
CA HIS A 142 3.89 -8.31 -9.84
C HIS A 142 4.11 -9.70 -10.44
N ARG A 143 3.35 -10.03 -11.49
CA ARG A 143 3.50 -11.29 -12.22
C ARG A 143 4.21 -11.02 -13.54
N PHE A 144 5.19 -11.86 -13.86
CA PHE A 144 5.67 -11.94 -15.23
C PHE A 144 4.52 -12.46 -16.11
N CYS A 145 4.32 -11.83 -17.27
CA CYS A 145 3.39 -12.31 -18.26
C CYS A 145 3.78 -13.75 -18.62
N SER A 146 2.96 -14.72 -18.23
CA SER A 146 3.16 -16.12 -18.62
C SER A 146 2.35 -16.37 -19.87
N LYS A 147 2.90 -17.18 -20.79
CA LYS A 147 2.13 -17.66 -21.94
C LYS A 147 0.84 -18.29 -21.40
N ILE A 148 -0.31 -17.87 -21.95
CA ILE A 148 -1.61 -18.41 -21.56
C ILE A 148 -1.51 -19.94 -21.67
N LYS A 149 -1.73 -20.64 -20.55
CA LYS A 149 -1.68 -22.11 -20.54
C LYS A 149 -2.74 -22.62 -21.51
N ARG A 150 -2.41 -23.63 -22.31
CA ARG A 150 -3.30 -24.26 -23.31
C ARG A 150 -4.67 -24.60 -22.73
N VAL A 151 -4.72 -25.04 -21.48
CA VAL A 151 -5.96 -25.38 -20.73
C VAL A 151 -6.91 -24.18 -20.55
N ARG A 152 -6.39 -22.95 -20.44
CA ARG A 152 -7.21 -21.73 -20.31
C ARG A 152 -7.68 -21.20 -21.67
N ALA A 153 -6.96 -21.53 -22.74
CA ALA A 153 -7.34 -21.24 -24.11
C ALA A 153 -8.24 -22.35 -24.70
N ALA A 154 -8.24 -23.54 -24.10
CA ALA A 154 -9.14 -24.63 -24.43
C ALA A 154 -10.54 -24.26 -23.94
N VAL A 155 -11.36 -23.77 -24.86
CA VAL A 155 -12.77 -23.52 -24.60
C VAL A 155 -13.49 -24.86 -24.67
N ASN A 156 -14.15 -25.26 -23.57
CA ASN A 156 -14.98 -26.47 -23.55
C ASN A 156 -16.32 -26.21 -24.27
N GLU A 157 -16.85 -27.22 -24.94
CA GLU A 157 -18.16 -27.15 -25.61
C GLU A 157 -19.28 -26.71 -24.65
N GLU A 158 -19.25 -27.18 -23.41
CA GLU A 158 -20.17 -26.77 -22.34
C GLU A 158 -20.09 -25.28 -22.02
N ALA A 159 -18.88 -24.69 -22.04
CA ALA A 159 -18.70 -23.26 -21.79
C ALA A 159 -19.30 -22.41 -22.93
N ILE A 160 -19.16 -22.87 -24.17
CA ILE A 160 -19.77 -22.23 -25.34
C ILE A 160 -21.29 -22.33 -25.26
N LYS A 161 -21.83 -23.52 -24.99
CA LYS A 161 -23.28 -23.74 -24.82
C LYS A 161 -23.85 -22.87 -23.70
N ASN A 162 -23.20 -22.82 -22.55
CA ASN A 162 -23.63 -21.97 -21.44
C ASN A 162 -23.61 -20.48 -21.79
N TYR A 163 -22.61 -20.01 -22.53
CA TYR A 163 -22.56 -18.61 -22.99
C TYR A 163 -23.76 -18.27 -23.91
N PHE A 164 -24.02 -19.09 -24.93
CA PHE A 164 -25.15 -18.87 -25.83
C PHE A 164 -26.51 -19.02 -25.16
N ASN A 165 -26.65 -19.93 -24.19
CA ASN A 165 -27.88 -20.08 -23.41
C ASN A 165 -28.16 -18.82 -22.57
N HIS A 166 -27.15 -18.27 -21.88
CA HIS A 166 -27.31 -17.01 -21.14
C HIS A 166 -27.62 -15.84 -22.07
N LEU A 167 -26.93 -15.73 -23.20
CA LEU A 167 -27.22 -14.69 -24.21
C LEU A 167 -28.66 -14.78 -24.73
N LYS A 168 -29.15 -16.00 -25.02
CA LYS A 168 -30.52 -16.19 -25.50
C LYS A 168 -31.54 -15.70 -24.49
N MET A 169 -31.36 -16.00 -23.21
CA MET A 169 -32.25 -15.53 -22.13
C MET A 169 -32.24 -14.00 -22.00
N GLU A 170 -31.09 -13.34 -22.13
CA GLU A 170 -31.03 -11.88 -22.03
C GLU A 170 -31.66 -11.17 -23.24
N ILE A 171 -31.52 -11.76 -24.44
CA ILE A 171 -32.06 -11.19 -25.68
C ILE A 171 -33.58 -11.43 -25.80
N GLU A 172 -34.12 -12.52 -25.24
CA GLU A 172 -35.57 -12.82 -25.27
C GLU A 172 -36.44 -11.75 -24.59
N ASN A 173 -35.88 -10.93 -23.70
CA ASN A 173 -36.60 -9.85 -23.00
C ASN A 173 -36.49 -8.47 -23.68
N ILE A 174 -35.87 -8.40 -24.86
CA ILE A 174 -35.74 -7.16 -25.63
C ILE A 174 -36.82 -7.18 -26.73
N PRO A 175 -37.93 -6.42 -26.58
CA PRO A 175 -38.90 -6.29 -27.66
C PRO A 175 -38.24 -5.60 -28.87
N TYR A 176 -38.60 -6.09 -30.06
CA TYR A 176 -38.13 -5.63 -31.37
C TYR A 176 -38.29 -4.12 -31.60
#